data_AF-A0A7C6GCF2-F1
#
_entry.id   AF-A0A7C6GCF2-F1
#
_cell.length_a   1.000
_cell.length_b   1.000
_cell.length_c   1.000
_cell.angle_alpha   90.00
_cell.angle_beta   90.00
_cell.angle_gamma   90.00
#
_symmetry.space_group_name_H-M   'P 1'
#
loop_
_entity.id
_entity.type
_entity.pdbx_description
1 polymer ?
#
loop_
_entity_poly.entity_id
_entity_poly.type
_entity_poly.pdbx_seq_one_letter_code
_entity_poly.pdbx_strand_id
1 'polypeptide(L)' 'MNVTVGTVVVRKSYSGDIYFIVVDIRGETAILKGLFHRLMADAPLDDLIRVPERKKRQLFQKLAYPTKDL' A
#
# COMPACT_ATOMS: atom_id res chain seq x y z
N MET A 1 -10.68 8.88 -5.48
CA MET A 1 -10.62 7.50 -4.96
C MET A 1 -10.17 7.61 -3.51
N ASN A 2 -10.86 6.99 -2.53
CA ASN A 2 -10.55 7.24 -1.12
C ASN A 2 -9.41 6.30 -0.67
N VAL A 3 -8.22 6.86 -0.43
CA VAL A 3 -7.05 6.15 0.11
C VAL A 3 -6.92 6.52 1.58
N THR A 4 -6.92 5.51 2.44
CA THR A 4 -6.76 5.67 3.90
C THR A 4 -5.61 4.82 4.41
N VAL A 5 -5.17 5.07 5.64
CA VAL A 5 -4.27 4.16 6.37
C VAL A 5 -4.84 2.72 6.32
N GLY A 6 -3.97 1.73 6.10
CA GLY A 6 -4.32 0.33 5.89
C GLY A 6 -4.67 -0.05 4.44
N THR A 7 -4.80 0.93 3.53
CA THR A 7 -5.04 0.66 2.12
C THR A 7 -3.80 0.07 1.48
N VAL A 8 -3.96 -1.02 0.71
CA VAL A 8 -2.88 -1.54 -0.13
C VAL A 8 -2.90 -0.83 -1.47
N VAL A 9 -1.76 -0.30 -1.87
CA VAL A 9 -1.59 0.54 -3.05
C VAL A 9 -0.35 0.12 -3.84
N VAL A 10 -0.32 0.54 -5.09
CA VAL A 10 0.89 0.61 -5.91
C VAL A 10 1.07 2.05 -6.41
N ARG A 11 2.26 2.40 -6.87
CA ARG A 11 2.56 3.75 -7.37
C ARG A 11 2.53 3.80 -8.89
N LYS A 12 1.74 4.72 -9.45
CA LYS A 12 1.58 4.95 -10.89
C LYS A 12 2.92 5.34 -11.54
N SER A 13 3.67 6.23 -10.89
CA SER A 13 4.96 6.74 -11.38
C SER A 13 6.08 5.69 -11.43
N TYR A 14 5.87 4.54 -10.79
CA TYR A 14 6.79 3.39 -10.77
C TYR A 14 6.17 2.16 -11.45
N SER A 15 5.25 2.37 -12.39
CA SER A 15 4.58 1.30 -13.16
C SER A 15 3.82 0.27 -12.31
N GLY A 16 3.59 0.55 -11.04
CA GLY A 16 2.93 -0.33 -10.09
C GLY A 16 3.71 -1.61 -9.74
N ASP A 17 5.04 -1.54 -9.75
CA ASP A 17 5.95 -2.67 -9.54
C ASP A 17 5.97 -3.22 -8.09
N ILE A 18 5.88 -2.33 -7.09
CA ILE A 18 5.94 -2.68 -5.67
C ILE A 18 4.59 -2.43 -5.00
N TYR A 19 4.17 -3.42 -4.19
CA TYR A 19 3.00 -3.31 -3.33
C TYR A 19 3.36 -2.67 -1.99
N PHE A 20 2.58 -1.66 -1.60
CA PHE A 20 2.72 -0.96 -0.33
C PHE A 20 1.42 -1.02 0.48
N ILE A 21 1.54 -0.86 1.79
CA ILE A 21 0.44 -0.46 2.66
C ILE A 21 0.65 0.99 3.11
N VAL A 22 -0.43 1.78 3.09
CA VAL A 22 -0.42 3.14 3.64
C VAL A 22 -0.37 3.04 5.16
N VAL A 23 0.66 3.63 5.78
CA VAL A 23 0.85 3.61 7.23
C VAL A 23 0.57 4.96 7.89
N ASP A 24 0.61 6.05 7.13
CA ASP A 24 0.31 7.41 7.59
C ASP A 24 -0.11 8.29 6.40
N ILE A 25 -0.85 9.37 6.64
CA ILE A 25 -1.22 10.38 5.65
C ILE A 25 -1.01 11.77 6.24
N ARG A 26 -0.20 12.59 5.58
CA ARG A 26 0.17 13.95 6.01
C ARG A 26 -0.21 14.93 4.92
N GLY A 27 -1.39 15.53 5.03
CA GLY A 27 -1.95 16.37 3.98
C GLY A 27 -2.19 15.55 2.71
N GLU A 28 -1.50 15.91 1.62
CA GLU A 28 -1.63 15.24 0.31
C GLU A 28 -0.56 14.16 0.06
N THR A 29 0.27 13.86 1.06
CA THR A 29 1.33 12.85 0.98
C THR A 29 1.00 11.65 1.86
N ALA A 30 1.04 10.45 1.28
CA ALA A 30 0.98 9.20 2.02
C ALA A 30 2.38 8.69 2.38
N ILE A 31 2.52 8.11 3.57
CA ILE A 31 3.69 7.32 3.96
C ILE A 31 3.36 5.85 3.75
N LEU A 32 4.26 5.15 3.08
CA LEU A 32 4.09 3.81 2.55
C LEU A 32 5.13 2.86 3.13
N LYS A 33 4.69 1.65 3.48
CA LYS A 33 5.56 0.53 3.85
C LYS A 33 5.43 -0.58 2.81
N GLY A 34 6.56 -1.06 2.28
CA GLY A 34 6.59 -2.18 1.34
C GLY A 34 6.03 -3.46 1.98
N LEU A 35 5.19 -4.19 1.24
CA LEU A 35 4.60 -5.45 1.74
C LEU A 35 5.61 -6.61 1.73
N PHE A 36 6.45 -6.69 0.70
CA PHE A 36 7.41 -7.80 0.50
C PHE A 36 8.87 -7.37 0.70
N HIS A 37 9.12 -6.07 0.83
CA HIS A 37 10.45 -5.49 0.91
C HIS A 37 10.53 -4.59 2.14
N ARG A 38 11.72 -4.55 2.77
CA ARG A 38 12.02 -3.62 3.86
C ARG A 38 12.28 -2.22 3.28
N LEU A 39 11.23 -1.62 2.74
CA LEU A 39 11.24 -0.34 2.05
C LEU A 39 10.18 0.58 2.67
N MET A 40 10.56 1.84 2.86
CA MET A 40 9.64 2.93 3.17
C MET A 40 9.68 3.93 2.01
N ALA A 41 8.55 4.51 1.68
CA ALA A 41 8.45 5.55 0.67
C ALA A 41 7.36 6.54 1.05
N ASP A 42 7.44 7.75 0.54
CA ASP A 42 6.35 8.69 0.50
C ASP A 42 5.87 8.89 -0.95
N ALA A 43 4.59 9.25 -1.11
CA ALA A 43 4.01 9.53 -2.42
C ALA A 43 2.81 10.46 -2.30
N PRO A 44 2.56 11.34 -3.29
CA PRO A 44 1.33 12.11 -3.33
C PRO A 44 0.14 11.18 -3.57
N LEU A 45 -1.03 11.53 -3.02
CA LEU A 45 -2.23 10.67 -3.05
C LEU A 45 -2.71 10.34 -4.48
N ASP A 46 -2.45 11.21 -5.45
CA ASP A 46 -2.80 11.05 -6.87
C ASP A 46 -1.85 10.12 -7.66
N ASP A 47 -0.70 9.77 -7.08
CA ASP A 47 0.22 8.74 -7.57
C ASP A 47 -0.22 7.33 -7.14
N LEU A 48 -1.15 7.22 -6.20
CA LEU A 48 -1.56 5.95 -5.63
C LEU A 48 -2.69 5.29 -6.41
N ILE A 49 -2.48 4.03 -6.78
CA ILE A 49 -3.50 3.16 -7.34
C ILE A 49 -3.86 2.11 -6.30
N ARG A 50 -5.12 2.10 -5.86
CA ARG A 50 -5.61 1.12 -4.89
C ARG A 50 -5.62 -0.29 -5.49
N VAL A 51 -5.10 -1.24 -4.73
CA VAL A 51 -5.17 -2.67 -5.07
C VAL A 51 -6.55 -3.22 -4.71
N PRO A 52 -7.22 -3.95 -5.62
CA PRO A 52 -8.52 -4.55 -5.33
C PRO A 52 -8.48 -5.54 -4.16
N GLU A 53 -9.54 -5.60 -3.36
CA GLU A 53 -9.63 -6.46 -2.17
C GLU A 53 -9.32 -7.94 -2.43
N ARG A 54 -9.73 -8.46 -3.59
CA ARG A 54 -9.40 -9.84 -3.99
C ARG A 54 -7.89 -10.08 -4.06
N LYS A 55 -7.16 -9.14 -4.66
CA LYS A 55 -5.70 -9.20 -4.79
C LYS A 55 -5.05 -8.95 -3.43
N LYS A 56 -5.56 -7.99 -2.64
CA LYS A 56 -5.14 -7.74 -1.26
C LYS A 56 -5.09 -9.05 -0.46
N ARG A 57 -6.20 -9.81 -0.40
CA ARG A 57 -6.26 -11.10 0.32
C ARG A 57 -5.19 -12.10 -0.12
N GLN A 58 -4.95 -12.21 -1.43
CA GLN A 58 -3.90 -13.09 -1.98
C GLN A 58 -2.50 -12.67 -1.54
N LEU A 59 -2.20 -11.37 -1.49
CA LEU A 59 -0.90 -10.86 -1.06
C LEU A 59 -0.65 -11.18 0.42
N PHE A 60 -1.64 -10.95 1.29
CA PHE A 60 -1.51 -11.23 2.72
C PHE A 60 -1.38 -12.73 3.03
N GLN A 61 -2.12 -13.59 2.31
CA GLN A 61 -1.98 -15.04 2.43
C GLN A 61 -0.55 -15.50 2.09
N LYS A 62 0.06 -14.93 1.04
CA LYS A 62 1.45 -15.23 0.65
C LYS A 62 2.48 -14.80 1.69
N LEU A 63 2.21 -13.73 2.41
CA LEU A 63 3.13 -13.17 3.41
C LEU A 63 3.04 -13.86 4.78
N ALA A 64 2.08 -14.77 4.98
CA ALA A 64 1.70 -15.25 6.31
C ALA A 64 1.56 -14.09 7.32
N TYR A 65 1.11 -12.93 6.83
CA TYR A 65 1.08 -11.70 7.62
C TYR A 65 0.04 -11.88 8.74
N PRO A 66 0.36 -11.58 10.00
CA PRO A 66 -0.59 -11.73 11.09
C PRO A 66 -1.78 -10.79 10.84
N THR A 67 -2.97 -11.37 10.75
CA THR A 67 -4.24 -10.65 10.54
C THR A 67 -4.62 -9.73 11.70
N LYS A 68 -3.86 -9.73 12.80
CA LYS A 68 -4.05 -8.83 13.95
C LYS A 68 -3.68 -7.37 13.65
N ASP A 69 -2.95 -7.11 12.58
CA ASP A 69 -2.51 -5.77 12.16
C ASP A 69 -3.38 -5.16 11.05
N LEU A 70 -4.54 -5.76 10.74
CA LEU A 70 -5.50 -5.35 9.71
C LEU A 70 -6.74 -4.66 10.27
#